data_AF-A0A819LBK6-F1
#
_entry.id   AF-A0A819LBK6-F1
#
_cell.length_a   1.000
_cell.length_b   1.000
_cell.length_c   1.000
_cell.angle_alpha   90.00
_cell.angle_beta   90.00
_cell.angle_gamma   90.00
#
_symmetry.space_group_name_H-M   'P 1'
#
loop_
_entity.id
_entity.type
_entity.pdbx_description
1 polymer ?
#
loop_
_entity_poly.entity_id
_entity_poly.type
_entity_poly.pdbx_seq_one_letter_code
_entity_poly.pdbx_strand_id
1 'polypeptide(L)'
;LKHINLIIFDECHHASGDNQYAALMNKHYDNCPDPPRVLGLTASISSRKIKPKDLLDNAKELEKTYRARIESGSSRSESIQHGTSAHVESILYSNYRDEILSKNESLTIPFEVR
;
A
#
# COMPACT_ATOMS: atom_id res chain seq x y z
N LEU A 1 -4.13 29.95 3.50
CA LEU A 1 -4.69 28.60 3.77
C LEU A 1 -5.90 28.59 4.71
N LYS A 2 -6.30 29.71 5.36
CA LYS A 2 -7.45 29.81 6.29
C LYS A 2 -8.85 29.66 5.67
N HIS A 3 -8.96 29.19 4.42
CA HIS A 3 -10.24 29.10 3.69
C HIS A 3 -10.50 27.69 3.14
N ILE A 4 -9.69 26.71 3.54
CA ILE A 4 -9.87 25.33 3.12
C ILE A 4 -10.56 24.61 4.27
N ASN A 5 -11.74 24.05 4.00
CA ASN A 5 -12.53 23.32 4.99
C ASN A 5 -12.27 21.81 4.95
N LEU A 6 -11.82 21.29 3.80
CA LEU A 6 -11.60 19.87 3.54
C LEU A 6 -10.41 19.66 2.62
N ILE A 7 -9.54 18.71 2.96
CA ILE A 7 -8.48 18.19 2.11
C ILE A 7 -8.71 16.70 1.89
N ILE A 8 -8.61 16.26 0.64
CA ILE A 8 -8.72 14.86 0.25
C ILE A 8 -7.38 14.41 -0.30
N PHE A 9 -6.82 13.33 0.26
CA PHE A 9 -5.59 12.71 -0.21
C PHE A 9 -5.91 11.38 -0.88
N ASP A 10 -5.59 11.29 -2.17
CA ASP A 10 -5.56 10.02 -2.88
C ASP A 10 -4.20 9.32 -2.65
N GLU A 11 -4.22 7.99 -2.59
CA GLU A 11 -3.09 7.16 -2.16
C GLU A 11 -2.44 7.67 -0.86
N CYS A 12 -3.30 7.91 0.14
CA CYS A 12 -2.91 8.60 1.38
C CYS A 12 -1.81 7.87 2.17
N HIS A 13 -1.63 6.57 1.93
CA HIS A 13 -0.60 5.73 2.54
C HIS A 13 0.84 6.19 2.25
N HIS A 14 1.04 7.08 1.28
CA HIS A 14 2.34 7.68 0.98
C HIS A 14 2.83 8.67 2.06
N ALA A 15 1.98 9.15 2.97
CA ALA A 15 2.34 10.13 4.00
C ALA A 15 3.16 9.55 5.16
N SER A 16 4.37 9.09 4.82
CA SER A 16 5.37 8.63 5.77
C SER A 16 6.71 9.31 5.45
N GLY A 17 7.52 9.53 6.49
CA GLY A 17 8.82 10.20 6.37
C GLY A 17 8.70 11.60 5.76
N ASP A 18 9.57 11.89 4.78
CA ASP A 18 9.74 13.22 4.19
C ASP A 18 8.93 13.44 2.90
N ASN A 19 7.80 12.72 2.76
CA ASN A 19 6.92 12.88 1.61
C ASN A 19 6.21 14.26 1.63
N GLN A 20 5.76 14.70 0.45
CA GLN A 20 5.06 15.97 0.28
C GLN A 20 3.75 16.10 1.08
N TYR A 21 3.03 15.00 1.35
CA TYR A 21 1.78 15.00 2.12
C TYR A 21 2.06 15.25 3.62
N ALA A 22 3.03 14.54 4.18
CA ALA A 22 3.47 14.74 5.55
C ALA A 22 4.06 16.15 5.74
N ALA A 23 4.88 16.61 4.80
CA ALA A 23 5.40 17.98 4.82
C ALA A 23 4.28 19.03 4.76
N LEU A 24 3.25 18.82 3.93
CA LEU A 24 2.08 19.71 3.85
C LEU A 24 1.37 19.79 5.21
N MET A 25 1.04 18.64 5.81
CA MET A 25 0.35 18.58 7.11
C MET A 25 1.18 19.23 8.21
N ASN A 26 2.46 18.86 8.32
CA ASN A 26 3.34 19.33 9.38
C ASN A 26 3.70 20.82 9.25
N LYS A 27 3.97 21.31 8.03
CA LYS A 27 4.39 22.71 7.85
C LYS A 27 3.24 23.70 7.86
N HIS A 28 2.06 23.30 7.39
CA HIS A 28 0.96 24.24 7.17
C HIS A 28 -0.21 24.07 8.13
N TYR A 29 -0.41 22.88 8.69
CA TYR A 29 -1.60 22.57 9.50
C TYR A 29 -1.30 22.14 10.93
N ASP A 30 -0.03 21.90 11.29
CA ASP A 30 0.34 21.46 12.64
C ASP A 30 -0.03 22.49 13.72
N ASN A 31 0.25 23.77 13.47
CA ASN A 31 -0.09 24.86 14.39
C ASN A 31 -1.33 25.67 13.94
N CYS A 32 -2.14 25.11 13.03
CA CYS A 32 -3.35 25.78 12.57
C CYS A 32 -4.45 25.68 13.67
N PRO A 33 -5.00 26.82 14.16
CA PRO A 33 -6.06 26.78 15.18
C PRO A 33 -7.34 26.10 14.70
N ASP A 34 -7.62 26.21 13.40
CA ASP A 34 -8.76 25.61 12.74
C ASP A 34 -8.26 24.88 11.48
N PRO A 35 -7.73 23.66 11.63
CA PRO A 35 -7.24 22.89 10.49
C PRO A 35 -8.41 22.34 9.66
N PRO A 36 -8.26 22.22 8.34
CA PRO A 36 -9.26 21.56 7.50
C PRO A 36 -9.51 20.13 7.98
N ARG A 37 -10.72 19.64 7.74
CA ARG A 37 -10.98 18.20 7.83
C ARG A 37 -10.14 17.47 6.79
N VAL A 38 -9.64 16.29 7.12
CA VAL A 38 -8.85 15.46 6.21
C VAL A 38 -9.60 14.16 5.92
N LEU A 39 -9.64 13.79 4.64
CA LEU A 39 -10.10 12.49 4.18
C LEU A 39 -8.98 11.82 3.36
N GLY A 40 -8.46 10.70 3.85
CA GLY A 40 -7.48 9.89 3.12
C GLY A 40 -8.13 8.68 2.49
N LEU A 41 -7.89 8.47 1.20
CA LEU A 41 -8.33 7.30 0.46
C LEU A 41 -7.11 6.47 0.07
N THR A 42 -7.18 5.16 0.33
CA THR A 42 -6.16 4.20 -0.10
C THR A 42 -6.75 2.80 -0.13
N ALA A 43 -6.32 1.99 -1.09
CA ALA A 43 -6.68 0.57 -1.14
C ALA A 43 -5.89 -0.26 -0.10
N SER A 44 -4.74 0.23 0.33
CA SER A 44 -3.87 -0.43 1.31
C SER A 44 -3.13 0.59 2.18
N ILE A 45 -2.92 0.25 3.46
CA ILE A 45 -2.15 1.07 4.40
C ILE A 45 -0.64 0.98 4.14
N SER A 46 -0.19 0.00 3.35
CA SER A 46 1.23 -0.17 3.01
C SER A 46 1.43 -0.64 1.58
N SER A 47 2.44 -0.07 0.92
CA SER A 47 2.90 -0.49 -0.42
C SER A 47 3.99 -1.58 -0.37
N ARG A 48 4.44 -2.00 0.82
CA ARG A 48 5.53 -2.99 0.98
C ARG A 48 5.09 -4.18 1.82
N LYS A 49 5.84 -5.28 1.69
CA LYS A 49 5.71 -6.41 2.62
C LYS A 49 6.06 -5.94 4.02
N ILE A 50 5.13 -6.14 4.94
CA ILE A 50 5.13 -5.54 6.27
C ILE A 50 4.79 -6.62 7.29
N LYS A 51 5.52 -6.66 8.41
CA LYS A 51 5.17 -7.58 9.49
C LYS A 51 3.89 -7.07 10.17
N PRO A 52 3.01 -7.95 10.67
CA PRO A 52 1.75 -7.53 11.28
C PRO A 52 1.90 -6.48 12.39
N LYS A 53 2.97 -6.56 13.18
CA LYS A 53 3.27 -5.57 14.23
C LYS A 53 3.55 -4.17 13.65
N ASP A 54 4.30 -4.11 12.55
CA ASP A 54 4.73 -2.85 11.95
C ASP A 54 3.54 -2.18 11.22
N LEU A 55 2.52 -2.96 10.82
CA LEU A 55 1.29 -2.44 10.21
C LEU A 55 0.51 -1.53 11.16
N LEU A 56 0.40 -1.93 12.42
CA LEU A 56 -0.29 -1.13 13.42
C LEU A 56 0.47 0.18 13.70
N ASP A 57 1.80 0.12 13.74
CA ASP A 57 2.63 1.30 13.96
C ASP A 57 2.54 2.28 12.78
N ASN A 58 2.58 1.77 11.54
CA ASN A 58 2.38 2.59 10.34
C ASN A 58 0.98 3.22 10.29
N ALA A 59 -0.06 2.47 10.67
CA ALA A 59 -1.41 2.99 10.77
C ALA A 59 -1.49 4.17 11.75
N LYS A 60 -0.90 4.02 12.94
CA LYS A 60 -0.84 5.09 13.96
C LYS A 60 -0.05 6.31 13.47
N GLU A 61 1.05 6.12 12.75
CA GLU A 61 1.81 7.23 12.18
C GLU A 61 1.00 8.00 11.13
N LEU A 62 0.24 7.31 10.28
CA LEU A 62 -0.66 7.93 9.31
C LEU A 62 -1.79 8.71 9.99
N GLU A 63 -2.43 8.12 11.01
CA GLU A 63 -3.46 8.79 11.81
C GLU A 63 -2.93 10.05 12.47
N LYS A 64 -1.72 10.00 13.03
CA LYS A 64 -1.05 11.16 13.64
C LYS A 64 -0.75 12.25 12.61
N THR A 65 -0.21 11.87 11.44
CA THR A 65 0.14 12.80 10.36
C THR A 65 -1.08 13.53 9.83
N TYR A 66 -2.18 12.81 9.61
CA TYR A 66 -3.41 13.40 9.04
C TYR A 66 -4.39 13.94 10.09
N ARG A 67 -4.14 13.70 11.38
CA ARG A 67 -5.09 14.00 12.48
C ARG A 67 -6.47 13.41 12.22
N ALA A 68 -6.48 12.19 11.70
CA ALA A 68 -7.65 11.47 11.26
C ALA A 68 -7.64 10.05 11.84
N ARG A 69 -8.74 9.33 11.65
CA ARG A 69 -8.85 7.92 12.03
C ARG A 69 -8.95 7.05 10.79
N ILE A 70 -8.22 5.94 10.78
CA ILE A 70 -8.31 4.94 9.72
C ILE A 70 -9.52 4.06 10.01
N GLU A 71 -10.39 3.93 9.02
CA GLU A 71 -11.54 3.03 9.04
C GLU A 71 -11.48 2.12 7.82
N SER A 72 -11.57 0.81 8.03
CA SER A 72 -11.63 -0.19 6.96
C SER A 72 -13.04 -0.74 6.89
N GLY A 73 -13.67 -0.70 5.71
CA GLY A 73 -15.00 -1.26 5.49
C GLY A 73 -15.02 -2.77 5.75
N SER A 74 -15.94 -3.23 6.60
CA SER A 74 -16.06 -4.63 7.02
C SER A 74 -16.85 -5.51 6.03
N SER A 75 -17.48 -4.93 5.00
CA SER A 75 -18.31 -5.63 4.02
C SER A 75 -17.47 -6.13 2.83
N ARG A 76 -16.82 -7.28 3.02
CA ARG A 76 -16.16 -8.02 1.92
C ARG A 76 -17.16 -8.50 0.87
N SER A 77 -18.41 -8.75 1.27
CA SER A 77 -19.49 -9.25 0.41
C SER A 77 -19.94 -8.26 -0.65
N GLU A 78 -20.03 -6.96 -0.33
CA GLU A 78 -20.52 -5.96 -1.28
C GLU A 78 -19.44 -5.41 -2.23
N SER A 79 -18.16 -5.52 -1.83
CA SER A 79 -17.03 -5.11 -2.66
C SER A 79 -16.67 -6.19 -3.69
N ILE A 80 -16.81 -7.48 -3.34
CA ILE A 80 -16.52 -8.59 -4.27
C ILE A 80 -17.56 -8.71 -5.39
N GLN A 81 -18.84 -8.41 -5.14
CA GLN A 81 -19.89 -8.48 -6.17
C GLN A 81 -19.67 -7.51 -7.35
N HIS A 82 -18.91 -6.44 -7.14
CA HIS A 82 -18.62 -5.42 -8.17
C HIS A 82 -17.15 -5.36 -8.57
N GLY A 83 -16.28 -6.16 -7.95
CA GLY A 83 -14.85 -6.23 -8.22
C GLY A 83 -14.43 -7.50 -8.95
N THR A 84 -13.26 -7.48 -9.59
CA THR A 84 -12.69 -8.69 -10.19
C THR A 84 -12.10 -9.59 -9.11
N SER A 85 -12.63 -10.81 -8.95
CA SER A 85 -12.03 -11.83 -8.10
C SER A 85 -11.10 -12.71 -8.94
N ALA A 86 -9.79 -12.45 -8.87
CA ALA A 86 -8.80 -13.32 -9.49
C ALA A 86 -8.61 -14.58 -8.64
N HIS A 87 -8.69 -15.76 -9.26
CA HIS A 87 -8.32 -17.00 -8.61
C HIS A 87 -6.80 -17.07 -8.50
N VAL A 88 -6.28 -17.17 -7.27
CA VAL A 88 -4.84 -17.26 -7.00
C VAL A 88 -4.52 -18.68 -6.54
N GLU A 89 -3.74 -19.38 -7.35
CA GLU A 89 -3.20 -20.71 -7.03
C GLU A 89 -1.68 -20.63 -6.91
N SER A 90 -1.12 -21.23 -5.85
CA SER A 90 0.32 -21.37 -5.68
C SER A 90 0.70 -22.85 -5.85
N ILE A 91 1.36 -23.19 -6.96
CA ILE A 91 1.80 -24.57 -7.25
C ILE A 91 3.26 -24.72 -6.82
N LEU A 92 3.51 -25.65 -5.89
CA LEU A 92 4.86 -26.00 -5.46
C LEU A 92 5.43 -27.07 -6.40
N TYR A 93 6.46 -26.71 -7.17
CA TYR A 93 7.21 -27.68 -7.98
C TYR A 93 8.39 -28.22 -7.16
N SER A 94 8.38 -29.51 -6.84
CA SER A 94 9.42 -30.16 -6.03
C SER A 94 10.69 -30.53 -6.80
N ASN A 95 10.67 -30.53 -8.15
CA ASN A 95 11.71 -31.21 -8.96
C ASN A 95 12.42 -30.30 -9.97
N TYR A 96 12.62 -29.01 -9.65
CA TYR A 96 13.31 -28.07 -10.56
C TYR A 96 14.75 -28.49 -10.90
N ARG A 97 15.43 -29.25 -10.03
CA ARG A 97 16.82 -29.66 -10.22
C ARG A 97 16.99 -30.93 -11.05
N ASP A 98 16.09 -31.90 -10.94
CA ASP A 98 16.29 -33.23 -11.52
C ASP A 98 15.98 -33.28 -13.03
N GLU A 99 15.05 -32.43 -13.51
CA GLU A 99 14.75 -32.32 -14.94
C GLU A 99 15.83 -31.57 -15.74
N ILE A 100 16.52 -30.58 -15.15
CA ILE A 100 17.58 -29.86 -15.86
C ILE A 100 18.87 -30.70 -15.89
N LEU A 101 19.22 -31.39 -14.81
CA LEU A 101 20.41 -32.25 -14.80
C LEU A 101 20.28 -33.49 -15.71
N SER A 102 19.05 -33.98 -15.97
CA SER A 102 18.80 -35.05 -16.95
C SER A 102 18.69 -34.56 -18.40
N LYS A 103 18.49 -33.26 -18.65
CA LYS A 103 18.37 -32.66 -19.99
C LYS A 103 19.58 -31.80 -20.41
N ASN A 104 20.62 -31.71 -19.57
CA ASN A 104 21.84 -30.91 -19.77
C ASN A 104 22.81 -31.41 -20.86
N GLU A 105 22.34 -32.15 -21.87
CA GLU A 105 23.15 -32.42 -23.07
C GLU A 105 22.74 -31.58 -24.29
N SER A 106 21.57 -30.93 -24.33
CA SER A 106 21.10 -30.32 -25.60
C SER A 106 20.18 -29.09 -25.52
N LEU A 107 20.32 -28.17 -24.55
CA LEU A 107 19.55 -26.90 -24.59
C LEU A 107 20.39 -25.68 -24.22
N THR A 108 21.05 -25.10 -25.22
CA THR A 108 21.52 -23.71 -25.18
C THR A 108 20.31 -22.80 -25.45
N ILE A 109 19.80 -22.13 -24.43
CA ILE A 109 18.80 -21.07 -24.58
C ILE A 109 19.50 -19.71 -24.58
N PRO A 110 19.32 -18.86 -25.61
CA PRO A 110 19.95 -17.55 -25.66
C PRO A 110 19.24 -16.60 -24.71
N PHE A 111 19.94 -16.19 -23.66
CA PHE A 111 19.49 -15.12 -22.78
C PHE A 111 19.87 -13.78 -23.42
N GLU A 112 18.93 -13.15 -24.12
CA GLU A 112 19.04 -11.74 -24.51
C GLU A 112 18.45 -10.88 -23.39
N VAL A 113 19.35 -10.23 -22.65
CA VAL A 113 18.99 -9.19 -21.68
C VAL A 113 18.78 -7.89 -22.48
N ARG A 114 17.57 -7.33 -22.43
CA ARG A 114 17.31 -5.93 -22.78
C ARG A 114 17.37 -5.07 -21.53
#